data_AF-A0A4R1ZMA4-F1
#
_entry.id   AF-A0A4R1ZMA4-F1
#
_cell.length_a   1.000
_cell.length_b   1.000
_cell.length_c   1.000
_cell.angle_alpha   90.00
_cell.angle_beta   90.00
_cell.angle_gamma   90.00
#
_symmetry.space_group_name_H-M   'P 1'
#
loop_
_entity.id
_entity.type
_entity.pdbx_description
1 polymer ?
#
loop_
_entity_poly.entity_id
_entity_poly.type
_entity_poly.pdbx_seq_one_letter_code
_entity_poly.pdbx_strand_id
1 'polypeptide(L)'
;MDTGSDKIKQQMQTIPIPSEQLRYRARLGIEQAGREGRKAKRIRRGWTSIAAVIIVLLLSTALVNHTKVWAAIQNALQFIPGTGMVKQEKSPEERYILSKPITVKVGKEGTIIIKGMMSDHEMTYLTMTGQNTTRLKDVTLVNAQGEAFKIDTSMASWGGTVWTSSFWHKGELDVQGDIKLMMGEEAPVVVPIHLTKAESFDSYSELGLTSTVNGLSITAITDKVDGKARVSIIAPPRQDFRIIDYGIHGVYMHDESLKLHVVNKAGKKLEITTIQGLSSPQGELYFPLGRAPDESYTLTIPEINVEYQDEVKVKVPAETTNNLNQTFEIAGYPVTITRVEKTSPTTLRVYTDFHYDKQAPSSLYMIGAEESGMARLKEGTGEVEYLECTIEPGSKHLTLHINRPDVVLRGPWVFDFQPSNFSD
;
A
#
# COMPACT_ATOMS: atom_id res chain seq x y z
N MET A 1 61.62 25.56 -2.64
CA MET A 1 60.38 24.86 -2.24
C MET A 1 59.43 25.08 -3.40
N ASP A 2 59.05 24.09 -4.21
CA ASP A 2 58.62 22.75 -3.86
C ASP A 2 58.85 21.81 -5.06
N THR A 3 59.68 20.77 -4.90
CA THR A 3 60.00 19.77 -5.93
C THR A 3 59.39 18.44 -5.48
N GLY A 4 58.15 18.16 -5.90
CA GLY A 4 57.40 17.00 -5.40
C GLY A 4 56.48 16.27 -6.37
N SER A 5 56.25 16.73 -7.61
CA SER A 5 55.21 16.12 -8.47
C SER A 5 55.70 15.31 -9.67
N ASP A 6 56.95 15.50 -10.13
CA ASP A 6 57.43 14.84 -11.37
C ASP A 6 57.93 13.39 -11.18
N LYS A 7 58.16 12.93 -9.95
CA LYS A 7 58.65 11.57 -9.70
C LYS A 7 57.59 10.47 -9.79
N ILE A 8 56.32 10.79 -9.57
CA ILE A 8 55.23 9.78 -9.57
C ILE A 8 54.78 9.43 -10.99
N LYS A 9 54.76 10.41 -11.91
CA LYS A 9 54.43 10.18 -13.33
C LYS A 9 55.45 9.31 -14.07
N GLN A 10 56.73 9.41 -13.72
CA GLN A 10 57.78 8.57 -14.31
C GLN A 10 57.76 7.11 -13.81
N GLN A 11 57.21 6.83 -12.61
CA GLN A 11 57.17 5.46 -12.07
C GLN A 11 55.99 4.61 -12.58
N MET A 12 54.93 5.21 -13.14
CA MET A 12 53.80 4.46 -13.69
C MET A 12 54.01 3.98 -15.13
N GLN A 13 54.98 4.51 -15.87
CA GLN A 13 55.26 4.12 -17.26
C GLN A 13 56.24 2.93 -17.39
N THR A 14 56.74 2.40 -16.27
CA THR A 14 57.71 1.29 -16.25
C THR A 14 57.14 -0.02 -15.72
N ILE A 15 55.82 -0.21 -15.67
CA ILE A 15 55.22 -1.50 -15.31
C ILE A 15 55.09 -2.35 -16.60
N PRO A 16 55.95 -3.36 -16.84
CA PRO A 16 55.79 -4.23 -18.00
C PRO A 16 54.52 -5.06 -17.85
N ILE A 17 53.62 -4.95 -18.82
CA ILE A 17 52.47 -5.86 -18.94
C ILE A 17 53.00 -7.20 -19.47
N PRO A 18 52.89 -8.31 -18.72
CA PRO A 18 53.39 -9.61 -19.17
C PRO A 18 52.44 -10.19 -20.24
N SER A 19 52.67 -9.80 -21.50
CA SER A 19 51.84 -10.18 -22.65
C SER A 19 52.00 -11.64 -23.10
N GLU A 20 53.07 -12.33 -22.67
CA GLU A 20 53.32 -13.73 -23.05
C GLU A 20 52.56 -14.74 -22.18
N GLN A 21 52.37 -14.49 -20.88
CA GLN A 21 51.67 -15.43 -19.99
C GLN A 21 50.15 -15.46 -20.24
N LEU A 22 49.56 -14.35 -20.67
CA LEU A 22 48.13 -14.29 -21.04
C LEU A 22 47.85 -15.02 -22.36
N ARG A 23 48.77 -14.95 -23.33
CA ARG A 23 48.65 -15.69 -24.61
C ARG A 23 48.85 -17.19 -24.44
N TYR A 24 49.67 -17.63 -23.48
CA TYR A 24 49.86 -19.05 -23.15
C TYR A 24 48.61 -19.69 -22.53
N ARG A 25 47.93 -18.99 -21.60
CA ARG A 25 46.70 -19.49 -20.97
C ARG A 25 45.50 -19.53 -21.93
N ALA A 26 45.37 -18.57 -22.83
CA ALA A 26 44.34 -18.59 -23.87
C ALA A 26 44.51 -19.77 -24.85
N ARG A 27 45.74 -20.15 -25.18
CA ARG A 27 46.04 -21.27 -26.08
C ARG A 27 45.77 -22.64 -25.43
N LEU A 28 46.04 -22.78 -24.14
CA LEU A 28 45.71 -23.99 -23.36
C LEU A 28 44.18 -24.21 -23.25
N GLY A 29 43.40 -23.13 -23.08
CA GLY A 29 41.93 -23.22 -23.04
C GLY A 29 41.30 -23.69 -24.35
N ILE A 30 41.84 -23.22 -25.49
CA ILE A 30 41.35 -23.60 -26.83
C ILE A 30 41.71 -25.07 -27.16
N GLU A 31 42.88 -25.55 -26.74
CA GLU A 31 43.26 -26.96 -26.93
C GLU A 31 42.48 -27.93 -26.01
N GLN A 32 42.09 -27.49 -24.81
CA GLN A 32 41.32 -28.31 -23.87
C GLN A 32 39.86 -28.46 -24.33
N ALA A 33 39.24 -27.39 -24.84
CA ALA A 33 37.90 -27.44 -25.45
C ALA A 33 37.85 -28.32 -26.72
N GLY A 34 38.92 -28.34 -27.52
CA GLY A 34 39.02 -29.22 -28.69
C GLY A 34 39.16 -30.72 -28.38
N ARG A 35 39.70 -31.08 -27.21
CA ARG A 35 39.86 -32.48 -26.76
C ARG A 35 38.60 -33.04 -26.10
N GLU A 36 37.79 -32.20 -25.47
CA GLU A 36 36.51 -32.61 -24.86
C GLU A 36 35.42 -32.84 -25.92
N GLY A 37 35.38 -32.04 -26.99
CA GLY A 37 34.43 -32.23 -28.11
C GLY A 37 34.65 -33.51 -28.94
N ARG A 38 35.85 -34.11 -28.90
CA ARG A 38 36.18 -35.35 -29.65
C ARG A 38 36.05 -36.64 -28.83
N LYS A 39 35.89 -36.57 -27.50
CA LYS A 39 35.62 -37.74 -26.64
C LYS A 39 34.13 -38.12 -26.56
N ALA A 40 33.21 -37.23 -26.93
CA ALA A 40 31.77 -37.47 -26.85
C ALA A 40 31.18 -38.33 -27.99
N LYS A 41 31.95 -38.70 -29.02
CA LYS A 41 31.45 -39.44 -30.21
C LYS A 41 31.91 -40.90 -30.34
N ARG A 42 32.57 -41.46 -29.34
CA ARG A 42 33.10 -42.83 -29.41
C ARG A 42 32.96 -43.54 -28.07
N ILE A 43 31.79 -44.07 -27.76
CA ILE A 43 31.53 -45.29 -26.95
C ILE A 43 30.01 -45.56 -27.04
N ARG A 44 29.65 -46.44 -27.98
CA ARG A 44 28.39 -47.19 -27.97
C ARG A 44 28.76 -48.64 -28.23
N ARG A 45 28.92 -49.43 -27.16
CA ARG A 45 28.75 -50.89 -27.14
C ARG A 45 29.09 -51.45 -25.75
N GLY A 46 28.14 -52.17 -25.18
CA GLY A 46 28.42 -53.23 -24.20
C GLY A 46 28.14 -52.89 -22.75
N TRP A 47 26.87 -53.07 -22.36
CA TRP A 47 26.42 -53.62 -21.07
C TRP A 47 26.80 -52.88 -19.78
N THR A 48 25.82 -52.23 -19.15
CA THR A 48 25.51 -52.39 -17.71
C THR A 48 24.13 -51.82 -17.41
N SER A 49 23.12 -52.64 -17.68
CA SER A 49 21.71 -52.45 -17.33
C SER A 49 21.46 -52.61 -15.81
N ILE A 50 22.19 -51.88 -14.95
CA ILE A 50 21.92 -51.81 -13.48
C ILE A 50 22.05 -50.36 -12.93
N ALA A 51 22.35 -49.36 -13.75
CA ALA A 51 22.31 -47.96 -13.31
C ALA A 51 20.96 -47.26 -13.59
N ALA A 52 20.18 -47.75 -14.57
CA ALA A 52 18.92 -47.13 -14.96
C ALA A 52 17.78 -47.37 -13.95
N VAL A 53 17.78 -48.49 -13.22
CA VAL A 53 16.76 -48.72 -12.17
C VAL A 53 17.03 -47.83 -10.96
N ILE A 54 18.29 -47.57 -10.61
CA ILE A 54 18.65 -46.68 -9.49
C ILE A 54 18.48 -45.21 -9.89
N ILE A 55 18.76 -44.82 -11.13
CA ILE A 55 18.51 -43.44 -11.59
C ILE A 55 17.00 -43.20 -11.81
N VAL A 56 16.21 -44.19 -12.23
CA VAL A 56 14.75 -44.06 -12.29
C VAL A 56 14.09 -44.16 -10.90
N LEU A 57 14.65 -44.93 -9.95
CA LEU A 57 14.20 -44.91 -8.54
C LEU A 57 14.65 -43.66 -7.78
N LEU A 58 15.81 -43.09 -8.10
CA LEU A 58 16.28 -41.82 -7.53
C LEU A 58 15.61 -40.62 -8.20
N LEU A 59 15.23 -40.71 -9.48
CA LEU A 59 14.40 -39.70 -10.14
C LEU A 59 12.91 -39.84 -9.76
N SER A 60 12.42 -41.03 -9.41
CA SER A 60 11.07 -41.20 -8.88
C SER A 60 10.97 -40.84 -7.40
N THR A 61 12.04 -40.95 -6.58
CA THR A 61 12.04 -40.34 -5.24
C THR A 61 12.31 -38.84 -5.26
N ALA A 62 13.04 -38.31 -6.26
CA ALA A 62 13.22 -36.87 -6.45
C ALA A 62 11.97 -36.16 -7.02
N LEU A 63 11.04 -36.89 -7.64
CA LEU A 63 9.75 -36.35 -8.12
C LEU A 63 8.55 -36.68 -7.24
N VAL A 64 8.71 -37.46 -6.17
CA VAL A 64 7.60 -37.83 -5.25
C VAL A 64 7.77 -37.25 -3.83
N ASN A 65 8.91 -36.60 -3.52
CA ASN A 65 9.14 -35.97 -2.20
C ASN A 65 9.40 -34.46 -2.22
N HIS A 66 8.95 -33.74 -3.25
CA HIS A 66 8.88 -32.26 -3.21
C HIS A 66 7.52 -31.70 -2.80
N THR A 67 6.61 -32.55 -2.32
CA THR A 67 5.25 -32.14 -1.93
C THR A 67 5.03 -31.93 -0.43
N LYS A 68 6.04 -32.10 0.45
CA LYS A 68 5.88 -31.75 1.88
C LYS A 68 7.21 -31.39 2.55
N VAL A 69 7.67 -30.15 2.42
CA VAL A 69 7.90 -29.18 3.52
C VAL A 69 7.99 -27.75 2.93
N TRP A 70 7.03 -27.36 2.10
CA TRP A 70 6.30 -26.14 2.40
C TRP A 70 4.91 -26.67 2.74
N ALA A 71 4.70 -27.04 4.01
CA ALA A 71 3.42 -26.65 4.56
C ALA A 71 3.46 -25.13 4.39
N ALA A 72 2.83 -24.65 3.31
CA ALA A 72 2.40 -23.27 3.26
C ALA A 72 1.79 -23.08 4.64
N ILE A 73 2.43 -22.27 5.47
CA ILE A 73 1.73 -21.74 6.64
C ILE A 73 0.58 -21.00 5.96
N GLN A 74 -0.56 -21.68 5.83
CA GLN A 74 -1.77 -21.09 5.29
C GLN A 74 -2.11 -20.06 6.33
N ASN A 75 -1.66 -18.84 6.08
CA ASN A 75 -1.94 -17.79 7.01
C ASN A 75 -3.45 -17.58 6.93
N ALA A 76 -4.13 -17.75 8.06
CA ALA A 76 -5.54 -17.43 8.16
C ALA A 76 -5.68 -15.91 7.98
N LEU A 77 -6.57 -15.51 7.09
CA LEU A 77 -6.97 -14.13 6.89
C LEU A 77 -8.27 -13.89 7.64
N GLN A 78 -8.29 -12.88 8.50
CA GLN A 78 -9.51 -12.40 9.14
C GLN A 78 -9.73 -10.94 8.75
N PHE A 79 -10.87 -10.66 8.13
CA PHE A 79 -11.27 -9.30 7.78
C PHE A 79 -12.00 -8.63 8.95
N ILE A 80 -11.66 -7.38 9.24
CA ILE A 80 -12.29 -6.56 10.26
C ILE A 80 -13.09 -5.45 9.56
N PRO A 81 -14.42 -5.58 9.48
CA PRO A 81 -15.29 -4.57 8.90
C PRO A 81 -15.15 -3.21 9.62
N GLY A 82 -15.26 -2.13 8.85
CA GLY A 82 -15.27 -0.75 9.37
C GLY A 82 -13.87 -0.18 9.64
N THR A 83 -12.85 -1.02 9.78
CA THR A 83 -11.44 -0.60 9.78
C THR A 83 -10.76 -0.89 8.44
N GLY A 84 -11.32 -1.80 7.63
CA GLY A 84 -10.72 -2.24 6.37
C GLY A 84 -9.45 -3.07 6.56
N MET A 85 -9.17 -3.52 7.78
CA MET A 85 -7.98 -4.29 8.11
C MET A 85 -8.18 -5.77 7.80
N VAL A 86 -7.15 -6.39 7.24
CA VAL A 86 -7.02 -7.85 7.16
C VAL A 86 -5.85 -8.27 8.02
N LYS A 87 -6.11 -9.12 9.01
CA LYS A 87 -5.09 -9.73 9.84
C LYS A 87 -4.65 -11.03 9.18
N GLN A 88 -3.35 -11.20 9.03
CA GLN A 88 -2.75 -12.41 8.49
C GLN A 88 -1.97 -13.10 9.60
N GLU A 89 -2.42 -14.28 10.00
CA GLU A 89 -1.88 -14.99 11.16
C GLU A 89 -1.52 -16.43 10.82
N LYS A 90 -0.49 -16.96 11.47
CA LYS A 90 -0.02 -18.34 11.23
C LYS A 90 -1.01 -19.40 11.73
N SER A 91 -1.87 -19.03 12.67
CA SER A 91 -2.95 -19.83 13.22
C SER A 91 -4.14 -18.91 13.46
N PRO A 92 -5.37 -19.30 13.13
CA PRO A 92 -6.55 -18.50 13.41
C PRO A 92 -6.65 -18.23 14.91
N GLU A 93 -6.58 -16.97 15.32
CA GLU A 93 -6.92 -16.57 16.67
C GLU A 93 -8.41 -16.32 16.81
N GLU A 94 -8.92 -16.51 18.02
CA GLU A 94 -10.30 -16.16 18.34
C GLU A 94 -10.43 -14.64 18.42
N ARG A 95 -11.11 -14.06 17.44
CA ARG A 95 -11.34 -12.62 17.34
C ARG A 95 -12.82 -12.35 17.20
N TYR A 96 -13.31 -11.35 17.94
CA TYR A 96 -14.68 -10.88 17.89
C TYR A 96 -14.72 -9.53 17.18
N ILE A 97 -15.64 -9.37 16.24
CA ILE A 97 -15.74 -8.18 15.40
C ILE A 97 -17.17 -7.63 15.37
N LEU A 98 -17.28 -6.32 15.18
CA LEU A 98 -18.54 -5.68 14.82
C LEU A 98 -18.73 -5.82 13.30
N SER A 99 -19.69 -6.65 12.89
CA SER A 99 -19.92 -6.96 11.47
C SER A 99 -20.45 -5.75 10.67
N LYS A 100 -21.39 -5.01 11.26
CA LYS A 100 -22.06 -3.85 10.64
C LYS A 100 -21.88 -2.60 11.51
N PRO A 101 -21.64 -1.42 10.90
CA PRO A 101 -21.53 -0.18 11.66
C PRO A 101 -22.86 0.17 12.35
N ILE A 102 -22.78 0.86 13.49
CA ILE A 102 -23.96 1.26 14.26
C ILE A 102 -24.04 2.78 14.30
N THR A 103 -25.16 3.33 13.81
CA THR A 103 -25.44 4.77 13.81
C THR A 103 -26.39 5.15 14.94
N VAL A 104 -26.00 6.14 15.74
CA VAL A 104 -26.74 6.58 16.93
C VAL A 104 -26.95 8.08 16.89
N LYS A 105 -28.19 8.53 17.13
CA LYS A 105 -28.53 9.95 17.25
C LYS A 105 -28.23 10.43 18.68
N VAL A 106 -27.62 11.61 18.78
CA VAL A 106 -27.25 12.25 20.06
C VAL A 106 -27.80 13.67 20.07
N GLY A 107 -28.73 13.95 20.97
CA GLY A 107 -29.46 15.21 20.98
C GLY A 107 -30.34 15.38 19.73
N LYS A 108 -30.51 16.64 19.26
CA LYS A 108 -31.38 16.95 18.12
C LYS A 108 -30.70 16.78 16.76
N GLU A 109 -29.41 17.10 16.68
CA GLU A 109 -28.66 17.21 15.41
C GLU A 109 -27.36 16.39 15.40
N GLY A 110 -26.98 15.82 16.54
CA GLY A 110 -25.76 15.04 16.69
C GLY A 110 -25.93 13.60 16.21
N THR A 111 -24.90 13.05 15.59
CA THR A 111 -24.84 11.64 15.21
C THR A 111 -23.47 11.08 15.55
N ILE A 112 -23.44 9.84 16.04
CA ILE A 112 -22.22 9.06 16.24
C ILE A 112 -22.37 7.77 15.44
N ILE A 113 -21.34 7.44 14.65
CA ILE A 113 -21.23 6.20 13.90
C ILE A 113 -20.10 5.39 14.52
N ILE A 114 -20.42 4.23 15.10
CA ILE A 114 -19.46 3.21 15.49
C ILE A 114 -19.14 2.41 14.24
N LYS A 115 -17.95 2.62 13.65
CA LYS A 115 -17.61 2.07 12.34
C LYS A 115 -17.25 0.59 12.44
N GLY A 116 -16.39 0.27 13.39
CA GLY A 116 -15.86 -1.07 13.60
C GLY A 116 -15.32 -1.21 15.00
N MET A 117 -15.42 -2.43 15.53
CA MET A 117 -14.86 -2.85 16.80
C MET A 117 -14.25 -4.23 16.59
N MET A 118 -13.08 -4.46 17.19
CA MET A 118 -12.47 -5.78 17.29
C MET A 118 -12.01 -6.02 18.72
N SER A 119 -12.05 -7.26 19.16
CA SER A 119 -11.48 -7.71 20.42
C SER A 119 -10.86 -9.08 20.22
N ASP A 120 -9.62 -9.23 20.66
CA ASP A 120 -8.89 -10.48 20.73
C ASP A 120 -8.06 -10.52 22.02
N HIS A 121 -7.21 -11.54 22.15
CA HIS A 121 -6.41 -11.75 23.35
C HIS A 121 -5.35 -10.65 23.60
N GLU A 122 -4.95 -9.91 22.56
CA GLU A 122 -3.95 -8.85 22.66
C GLU A 122 -4.57 -7.49 23.00
N MET A 123 -5.74 -7.18 22.41
CA MET A 123 -6.34 -5.86 22.52
C MET A 123 -7.82 -5.82 22.17
N THR A 124 -8.46 -4.73 22.63
CA THR A 124 -9.75 -4.26 22.09
C THR A 124 -9.56 -2.93 21.39
N TYR A 125 -10.06 -2.81 20.17
CA TYR A 125 -9.94 -1.62 19.34
C TYR A 125 -11.30 -1.23 18.75
N LEU A 126 -11.61 0.06 18.77
CA LEU A 126 -12.88 0.62 18.33
C LEU A 126 -12.62 1.90 17.52
N THR A 127 -13.39 2.11 16.46
CA THR A 127 -13.33 3.32 15.63
C THR A 127 -14.69 3.98 15.53
N MET A 128 -14.72 5.30 15.69
CA MET A 128 -15.94 6.07 15.74
C MET A 128 -15.79 7.41 15.03
N THR A 129 -16.86 7.86 14.40
CA THR A 129 -16.99 9.24 13.90
C THR A 129 -18.20 9.89 14.54
N GLY A 130 -18.06 11.12 14.99
CA GLY A 130 -19.17 11.95 15.42
C GLY A 130 -19.32 13.17 14.53
N GLN A 131 -20.57 13.59 14.35
CA GLN A 131 -20.95 14.82 13.67
C GLN A 131 -21.89 15.61 14.59
N ASN A 132 -21.63 16.91 14.76
CA ASN A 132 -22.39 17.79 15.65
C ASN A 132 -22.50 17.24 17.10
N THR A 133 -21.46 16.58 17.58
CA THR A 133 -21.38 16.03 18.95
C THR A 133 -20.05 16.41 19.61
N THR A 134 -20.03 16.43 20.94
CA THR A 134 -18.79 16.60 21.71
C THR A 134 -17.85 15.43 21.43
N ARG A 135 -16.56 15.75 21.24
CA ARG A 135 -15.53 14.73 21.08
C ARG A 135 -15.43 13.89 22.36
N LEU A 136 -15.46 12.57 22.18
CA LEU A 136 -15.25 11.63 23.26
C LEU A 136 -13.76 11.52 23.57
N LYS A 137 -13.40 11.57 24.86
CA LYS A 137 -12.03 11.31 25.34
C LYS A 137 -11.84 9.83 25.69
N ASP A 138 -12.93 9.18 26.04
CA ASP A 138 -13.00 7.78 26.40
C ASP A 138 -14.41 7.26 26.14
N VAL A 139 -14.52 5.94 26.19
CA VAL A 139 -15.77 5.19 26.19
C VAL A 139 -15.70 4.11 27.25
N THR A 140 -16.85 3.66 27.73
CA THR A 140 -16.92 2.54 28.67
C THR A 140 -17.62 1.37 28.02
N LEU A 141 -16.96 0.22 27.98
CA LEU A 141 -17.55 -1.04 27.56
C LEU A 141 -18.06 -1.80 28.78
N VAL A 142 -19.31 -2.24 28.77
CA VAL A 142 -19.89 -3.05 29.83
C VAL A 142 -20.20 -4.44 29.29
N ASN A 143 -19.62 -5.49 29.88
CA ASN A 143 -19.85 -6.86 29.43
C ASN A 143 -21.20 -7.42 29.93
N ALA A 144 -21.51 -8.66 29.53
CA ALA A 144 -22.77 -9.32 29.89
C ALA A 144 -22.94 -9.52 31.42
N GLN A 145 -21.83 -9.58 32.16
CA GLN A 145 -21.76 -9.75 33.61
C GLN A 145 -21.87 -8.41 34.35
N GLY A 146 -21.84 -7.28 33.64
CA GLY A 146 -21.93 -5.94 34.20
C GLY A 146 -20.60 -5.32 34.60
N GLU A 147 -19.48 -5.95 34.25
CA GLU A 147 -18.14 -5.38 34.45
C GLU A 147 -17.89 -4.27 33.44
N ALA A 148 -17.37 -3.14 33.93
CA ALA A 148 -17.16 -1.94 33.14
C ALA A 148 -15.67 -1.70 32.89
N PHE A 149 -15.30 -1.56 31.62
CA PHE A 149 -13.95 -1.31 31.14
C PHE A 149 -13.88 0.06 30.48
N LYS A 150 -13.09 0.97 31.06
CA LYS A 150 -12.81 2.27 30.45
C LYS A 150 -11.77 2.10 29.34
N ILE A 151 -12.06 2.66 28.17
CA ILE A 151 -11.19 2.61 26.99
C ILE A 151 -10.89 4.04 26.55
N ASP A 152 -9.63 4.44 26.66
CA ASP A 152 -9.18 5.78 26.32
C ASP A 152 -9.00 5.97 24.80
N THR A 153 -9.09 7.22 24.35
CA THR A 153 -8.79 7.58 22.96
C THR A 153 -7.29 7.40 22.68
N SER A 154 -6.95 6.66 21.64
CA SER A 154 -5.57 6.49 21.15
C SER A 154 -5.21 7.48 20.04
N MET A 155 -6.17 7.82 19.20
CA MET A 155 -6.00 8.76 18.09
C MET A 155 -7.30 9.54 17.90
N ALA A 156 -7.19 10.84 17.61
CA ALA A 156 -8.32 11.67 17.24
C ALA A 156 -7.94 12.67 16.14
N SER A 157 -8.82 12.82 15.15
CA SER A 157 -8.78 13.85 14.13
C SER A 157 -10.11 14.60 14.12
N TRP A 158 -10.10 15.90 13.84
CA TRP A 158 -11.31 16.72 13.81
C TRP A 158 -11.22 17.87 12.82
N GLY A 159 -12.36 18.26 12.28
CA GLY A 159 -12.51 19.40 11.38
C GLY A 159 -13.97 19.86 11.35
N GLY A 160 -14.18 21.16 11.61
CA GLY A 160 -15.53 21.73 11.68
C GLY A 160 -16.37 21.02 12.74
N THR A 161 -17.50 20.43 12.32
CA THR A 161 -18.42 19.71 13.20
C THR A 161 -18.21 18.20 13.24
N VAL A 162 -17.17 17.69 12.57
CA VAL A 162 -16.90 16.26 12.43
C VAL A 162 -15.61 15.88 13.15
N TRP A 163 -15.66 14.80 13.91
CA TRP A 163 -14.48 14.20 14.55
C TRP A 163 -14.45 12.71 14.26
N THR A 164 -13.25 12.14 14.21
CA THR A 164 -13.03 10.69 14.18
C THR A 164 -12.02 10.33 15.24
N SER A 165 -12.36 9.31 16.04
CA SER A 165 -11.52 8.82 17.12
C SER A 165 -11.38 7.31 17.04
N SER A 166 -10.22 6.84 17.47
CA SER A 166 -9.96 5.44 17.74
C SER A 166 -9.75 5.24 19.24
N PHE A 167 -10.31 4.18 19.79
CA PHE A 167 -10.21 3.82 21.20
C PHE A 167 -9.49 2.48 21.29
N TRP A 168 -8.58 2.35 22.23
CA TRP A 168 -7.73 1.18 22.34
C TRP A 168 -7.54 0.77 23.79
N HIS A 169 -7.66 -0.53 24.04
CA HIS A 169 -7.39 -1.16 25.33
C HIS A 169 -6.39 -2.30 25.11
N LYS A 170 -5.37 -2.39 25.98
CA LYS A 170 -4.41 -3.49 25.96
C LYS A 170 -4.93 -4.66 26.80
N GLY A 171 -4.94 -5.84 26.21
CA GLY A 171 -5.37 -7.08 26.85
C GLY A 171 -6.77 -7.50 26.42
N GLU A 172 -7.09 -8.73 26.77
CA GLU A 172 -8.36 -9.38 26.51
C GLU A 172 -9.48 -8.77 27.35
N LEU A 173 -10.63 -8.52 26.73
CA LEU A 173 -11.87 -8.16 27.41
C LEU A 173 -12.91 -9.26 27.14
N ASP A 174 -13.71 -9.62 28.15
CA ASP A 174 -14.86 -10.49 27.90
C ASP A 174 -15.91 -9.70 27.13
N VAL A 175 -15.99 -9.99 25.83
CA VAL A 175 -16.93 -9.37 24.89
C VAL A 175 -18.00 -10.34 24.40
N GLN A 176 -18.14 -11.50 25.05
CA GLN A 176 -19.14 -12.49 24.67
C GLN A 176 -20.54 -12.07 25.15
N GLY A 177 -21.54 -12.30 24.29
CA GLY A 177 -22.94 -12.01 24.60
C GLY A 177 -23.33 -10.54 24.35
N ASP A 178 -24.31 -10.06 25.13
CA ASP A 178 -24.86 -8.71 24.96
C ASP A 178 -24.03 -7.70 25.75
N ILE A 179 -23.15 -7.00 25.03
CA ILE A 179 -22.31 -5.94 25.61
C ILE A 179 -22.92 -4.56 25.34
N LYS A 180 -22.54 -3.56 26.13
CA LYS A 180 -23.01 -2.17 26.00
C LYS A 180 -21.83 -1.22 25.88
N LEU A 181 -21.88 -0.34 24.89
CA LEU A 181 -20.97 0.79 24.79
C LEU A 181 -21.64 2.02 25.38
N MET A 182 -21.01 2.63 26.38
CA MET A 182 -21.44 3.85 27.03
C MET A 182 -20.54 5.01 26.61
N MET A 183 -21.16 6.10 26.17
CA MET A 183 -20.46 7.29 25.66
C MET A 183 -20.93 8.56 26.37
N GLY A 184 -19.99 9.31 26.94
CA GLY A 184 -20.28 10.55 27.69
C GLY A 184 -20.47 10.31 29.19
N GLU A 185 -20.15 11.32 30.00
CA GLU A 185 -20.09 11.20 31.47
C GLU A 185 -21.43 11.51 32.16
N GLU A 186 -22.07 12.64 31.85
CA GLU A 186 -23.25 13.13 32.60
C GLU A 186 -24.59 12.49 32.16
N ALA A 187 -24.71 12.17 30.86
CA ALA A 187 -25.88 11.55 30.27
C ALA A 187 -25.42 10.53 29.22
N PRO A 188 -24.98 9.34 29.66
CA PRO A 188 -24.33 8.39 28.76
C PRO A 188 -25.31 7.91 27.70
N VAL A 189 -24.90 8.02 26.43
CA VAL A 189 -25.56 7.32 25.33
C VAL A 189 -25.16 5.86 25.45
N VAL A 190 -26.14 4.99 25.70
CA VAL A 190 -25.93 3.55 25.86
C VAL A 190 -26.32 2.84 24.57
N VAL A 191 -25.38 2.13 23.96
CA VAL A 191 -25.55 1.44 22.68
C VAL A 191 -25.36 -0.05 22.90
N PRO A 192 -26.36 -0.90 22.61
CA PRO A 192 -26.16 -2.34 22.61
C PRO A 192 -25.23 -2.72 21.46
N ILE A 193 -24.20 -3.50 21.75
CA ILE A 193 -23.22 -4.00 20.79
C ILE A 193 -23.27 -5.53 20.84
N HIS A 194 -23.24 -6.15 19.66
CA HIS A 194 -23.09 -7.59 19.52
C HIS A 194 -21.90 -7.84 18.61
N LEU A 195 -20.88 -8.52 19.13
CA LEU A 195 -19.72 -8.93 18.33
C LEU A 195 -19.86 -10.39 17.94
N THR A 196 -19.53 -10.67 16.68
CA THR A 196 -19.51 -12.02 16.13
C THR A 196 -18.07 -12.49 15.99
N LYS A 197 -17.84 -13.81 16.06
CA LYS A 197 -16.53 -14.36 15.74
C LYS A 197 -16.14 -14.00 14.31
N ALA A 198 -14.91 -13.57 14.11
CA ALA A 198 -14.36 -13.28 12.80
C ALA A 198 -14.22 -14.58 12.00
N GLU A 199 -14.73 -14.56 10.78
CA GLU A 199 -14.51 -15.66 9.83
C GLU A 199 -13.05 -15.67 9.38
N SER A 200 -12.53 -16.88 9.17
CA SER A 200 -11.17 -17.11 8.70
C SER A 200 -11.20 -17.62 7.27
N PHE A 201 -10.36 -17.05 6.42
CA PHE A 201 -10.29 -17.32 5.00
C PHE A 201 -8.86 -17.71 4.62
N ASP A 202 -8.71 -18.58 3.62
CA ASP A 202 -7.38 -19.01 3.15
C ASP A 202 -6.77 -18.00 2.17
N SER A 203 -7.60 -17.16 1.54
CA SER A 203 -7.17 -16.22 0.52
C SER A 203 -8.03 -14.96 0.45
N TYR A 204 -7.48 -13.87 -0.10
CA TYR A 204 -8.23 -12.64 -0.33
C TYR A 204 -9.43 -12.86 -1.26
N SER A 205 -9.32 -13.77 -2.24
CA SER A 205 -10.41 -14.11 -3.17
C SER A 205 -11.60 -14.82 -2.54
N GLU A 206 -11.46 -15.35 -1.32
CA GLU A 206 -12.60 -15.90 -0.59
C GLU A 206 -13.38 -14.82 0.16
N LEU A 207 -12.77 -13.65 0.42
CA LEU A 207 -13.42 -12.53 1.09
C LEU A 207 -14.45 -11.84 0.18
N GLY A 208 -14.26 -11.87 -1.13
CA GLY A 208 -15.10 -11.16 -2.08
C GLY A 208 -14.60 -11.25 -3.52
N LEU A 209 -15.19 -10.47 -4.41
CA LEU A 209 -14.77 -10.43 -5.82
C LEU A 209 -13.36 -9.84 -5.91
N THR A 210 -12.44 -10.52 -6.59
CA THR A 210 -11.06 -10.07 -6.76
C THR A 210 -10.76 -9.80 -8.23
N SER A 211 -10.11 -8.67 -8.49
CA SER A 211 -9.55 -8.31 -9.80
C SER A 211 -8.04 -8.13 -9.68
N THR A 212 -7.28 -8.60 -10.66
CA THR A 212 -5.81 -8.45 -10.70
C THR A 212 -5.39 -7.70 -11.96
N VAL A 213 -4.68 -6.59 -11.78
CA VAL A 213 -4.14 -5.78 -12.87
C VAL A 213 -2.71 -5.40 -12.52
N ASN A 214 -1.79 -5.51 -13.48
CA ASN A 214 -0.37 -5.16 -13.31
C ASN A 214 0.29 -5.80 -12.07
N GLY A 215 -0.11 -7.04 -11.74
CA GLY A 215 0.43 -7.79 -10.60
C GLY A 215 -0.08 -7.33 -9.22
N LEU A 216 -1.07 -6.43 -9.16
CA LEU A 216 -1.76 -6.05 -7.94
C LEU A 216 -3.20 -6.59 -7.95
N SER A 217 -3.52 -7.39 -6.94
CA SER A 217 -4.87 -7.90 -6.70
C SER A 217 -5.61 -7.00 -5.72
N ILE A 218 -6.81 -6.57 -6.11
CA ILE A 218 -7.74 -5.81 -5.26
C ILE A 218 -9.00 -6.64 -5.09
N THR A 219 -9.50 -6.74 -3.86
CA THR A 219 -10.71 -7.47 -3.51
C THR A 219 -11.78 -6.50 -3.01
N ALA A 220 -12.99 -6.66 -3.54
CA ALA A 220 -14.19 -5.94 -3.13
C ALA A 220 -15.09 -6.87 -2.30
N ILE A 221 -15.19 -6.57 -1.01
CA ILE A 221 -16.06 -7.26 -0.05
C ILE A 221 -17.37 -6.49 0.01
N THR A 222 -18.49 -7.17 -0.21
CA THR A 222 -19.82 -6.55 -0.32
C THR A 222 -20.68 -6.86 0.89
N ASP A 223 -21.43 -5.85 1.34
CA ASP A 223 -22.37 -5.94 2.46
C ASP A 223 -23.52 -4.96 2.23
N LYS A 224 -24.59 -5.04 3.04
CA LYS A 224 -25.73 -4.13 2.98
C LYS A 224 -25.98 -3.49 4.33
N VAL A 225 -26.03 -2.15 4.31
CA VAL A 225 -26.21 -1.32 5.50
C VAL A 225 -27.26 -0.25 5.20
N ASP A 226 -28.33 -0.20 5.99
CA ASP A 226 -29.41 0.78 5.88
C ASP A 226 -30.00 0.90 4.44
N GLY A 227 -30.10 -0.23 3.75
CA GLY A 227 -30.60 -0.29 2.37
C GLY A 227 -29.64 0.25 1.30
N LYS A 228 -28.40 0.57 1.66
CA LYS A 228 -27.32 0.93 0.74
C LYS A 228 -26.36 -0.25 0.56
N ALA A 229 -25.74 -0.30 -0.60
CA ALA A 229 -24.59 -1.15 -0.83
C ALA A 229 -23.42 -0.60 -0.02
N ARG A 230 -22.70 -1.47 0.67
CA ARG A 230 -21.40 -1.20 1.29
C ARG A 230 -20.37 -2.05 0.56
N VAL A 231 -19.28 -1.42 0.14
CA VAL A 231 -18.14 -2.12 -0.46
C VAL A 231 -16.88 -1.74 0.30
N SER A 232 -16.18 -2.75 0.82
CA SER A 232 -14.84 -2.60 1.39
C SER A 232 -13.81 -3.10 0.39
N ILE A 233 -12.89 -2.23 0.02
CA ILE A 233 -11.81 -2.47 -0.95
C ILE A 233 -10.52 -2.71 -0.18
N ILE A 234 -9.91 -3.85 -0.44
CA ILE A 234 -8.67 -4.28 0.22
C ILE A 234 -7.69 -4.85 -0.81
N ALA A 235 -6.41 -4.76 -0.50
CA ALA A 235 -5.35 -5.44 -1.24
C ALA A 235 -4.39 -6.13 -0.26
N PRO A 236 -3.72 -7.21 -0.68
CA PRO A 236 -2.66 -7.81 0.12
C PRO A 236 -1.57 -6.79 0.47
N PRO A 237 -1.04 -6.81 1.70
CA PRO A 237 0.06 -5.93 2.08
C PRO A 237 1.27 -6.21 1.21
N ARG A 238 2.03 -5.17 0.89
CA ARG A 238 3.27 -5.27 0.15
C ARG A 238 4.43 -4.61 0.91
N GLN A 239 5.64 -5.05 0.59
CA GLN A 239 6.86 -4.54 1.22
C GLN A 239 7.44 -3.33 0.50
N ASP A 240 7.17 -3.19 -0.79
CA ASP A 240 7.70 -2.13 -1.66
C ASP A 240 6.92 -0.81 -1.51
N PHE A 241 5.61 -0.87 -1.35
CA PHE A 241 4.76 0.30 -1.18
C PHE A 241 3.55 0.05 -0.28
N ARG A 242 2.94 1.14 0.19
CA ARG A 242 1.61 1.14 0.79
C ARG A 242 0.61 1.86 -0.11
N ILE A 243 -0.62 1.37 -0.14
CA ILE A 243 -1.72 2.06 -0.84
C ILE A 243 -2.16 3.25 0.00
N ILE A 244 -2.25 4.41 -0.63
CA ILE A 244 -2.71 5.66 -0.01
C ILE A 244 -4.16 5.95 -0.43
N ASP A 245 -4.54 5.68 -1.67
CA ASP A 245 -5.91 5.89 -2.13
C ASP A 245 -6.30 4.83 -3.16
N TYR A 246 -7.46 4.19 -2.97
CA TYR A 246 -8.02 3.20 -3.91
C TYR A 246 -8.74 3.85 -5.11
N GLY A 247 -8.41 5.09 -5.45
CA GLY A 247 -9.05 5.88 -6.51
C GLY A 247 -10.31 6.62 -6.05
N ILE A 248 -10.69 6.58 -4.77
CA ILE A 248 -11.87 7.29 -4.24
C ILE A 248 -11.72 8.79 -4.45
N HIS A 249 -10.59 9.35 -3.98
CA HIS A 249 -10.25 10.75 -4.24
C HIS A 249 -9.39 10.86 -5.51
N GLY A 250 -8.68 9.79 -5.87
CA GLY A 250 -7.75 9.74 -7.00
C GLY A 250 -6.53 10.63 -6.80
N VAL A 251 -5.69 10.73 -7.82
CA VAL A 251 -4.58 11.69 -7.82
C VAL A 251 -5.14 13.11 -7.93
N TYR A 252 -4.67 14.01 -7.09
CA TYR A 252 -5.09 15.41 -7.12
C TYR A 252 -4.77 16.05 -8.50
N MET A 253 -5.69 16.83 -9.06
CA MET A 253 -5.64 17.39 -10.42
C MET A 253 -5.88 16.41 -11.58
N HIS A 254 -6.11 15.11 -11.33
CA HIS A 254 -6.59 14.20 -12.37
C HIS A 254 -8.08 14.42 -12.69
N ASP A 255 -8.47 14.01 -13.91
CA ASP A 255 -9.85 14.06 -14.38
C ASP A 255 -10.76 13.12 -13.57
N GLU A 256 -12.03 13.51 -13.39
CA GLU A 256 -13.03 12.72 -12.66
C GLU A 256 -13.30 11.32 -13.27
N SER A 257 -12.99 11.12 -14.55
CA SER A 257 -13.07 9.81 -15.22
C SER A 257 -11.99 8.83 -14.76
N LEU A 258 -10.89 9.32 -14.18
CA LEU A 258 -9.82 8.49 -13.61
C LEU A 258 -10.11 8.10 -12.15
N LYS A 259 -11.12 8.71 -11.54
CA LYS A 259 -11.56 8.33 -10.19
C LYS A 259 -12.43 7.10 -10.21
N LEU A 260 -12.39 6.38 -9.10
CA LEU A 260 -13.25 5.25 -8.82
C LEU A 260 -14.71 5.67 -9.02
N HIS A 261 -15.46 4.82 -9.72
CA HIS A 261 -16.87 5.06 -9.95
C HIS A 261 -17.67 3.77 -9.99
N VAL A 262 -18.96 3.90 -9.69
CA VAL A 262 -19.95 2.82 -9.82
C VAL A 262 -20.97 3.24 -10.86
N VAL A 263 -21.23 2.36 -11.83
CA VAL A 263 -22.34 2.51 -12.77
C VAL A 263 -23.36 1.40 -12.56
N ASN A 264 -24.62 1.69 -12.78
CA ASN A 264 -25.66 0.66 -12.81
C ASN A 264 -25.79 0.04 -14.22
N LYS A 265 -26.69 -0.94 -14.36
CA LYS A 265 -26.97 -1.63 -15.64
C LYS A 265 -27.36 -0.69 -16.79
N ALA A 266 -28.00 0.44 -16.47
CA ALA A 266 -28.38 1.46 -17.45
C ALA A 266 -27.21 2.39 -17.85
N GLY A 267 -26.01 2.18 -17.33
CA GLY A 267 -24.83 3.03 -17.54
C GLY A 267 -24.86 4.32 -16.73
N LYS A 268 -25.78 4.49 -15.78
CA LYS A 268 -25.87 5.67 -14.94
C LYS A 268 -24.82 5.60 -13.82
N LYS A 269 -23.92 6.61 -13.76
CA LYS A 269 -23.01 6.80 -12.63
C LYS A 269 -23.80 7.05 -11.34
N LEU A 270 -23.53 6.27 -10.31
CA LEU A 270 -24.14 6.39 -8.99
C LEU A 270 -23.30 7.31 -8.10
N GLU A 271 -23.98 8.02 -7.20
CA GLU A 271 -23.31 8.80 -6.16
C GLU A 271 -22.69 7.85 -5.13
N ILE A 272 -21.41 8.08 -4.86
CA ILE A 272 -20.64 7.33 -3.87
C ILE A 272 -20.46 8.22 -2.64
N THR A 273 -20.73 7.66 -1.46
CA THR A 273 -20.46 8.30 -0.18
C THR A 273 -19.47 7.49 0.63
N THR A 274 -18.62 8.14 1.40
CA THR A 274 -17.69 7.50 2.34
C THR A 274 -17.98 7.99 3.76
N ILE A 275 -17.57 7.21 4.76
CA ILE A 275 -17.62 7.69 6.14
C ILE A 275 -16.42 8.62 6.37
N GLN A 276 -16.72 9.88 6.70
CA GLN A 276 -15.69 10.89 6.91
C GLN A 276 -14.71 10.53 8.03
N GLY A 277 -13.49 11.07 7.91
CA GLY A 277 -12.42 10.96 8.91
C GLY A 277 -11.77 9.58 9.04
N LEU A 278 -12.01 8.66 8.10
CA LEU A 278 -11.16 7.48 7.95
C LEU A 278 -9.73 7.90 7.59
N SER A 279 -8.74 7.32 8.27
CA SER A 279 -7.33 7.40 7.89
C SER A 279 -7.12 6.77 6.51
N SER A 280 -6.19 7.33 5.76
CA SER A 280 -5.69 6.76 4.51
C SER A 280 -5.09 5.34 4.75
N PRO A 281 -5.33 4.36 3.86
CA PRO A 281 -6.21 4.43 2.70
C PRO A 281 -7.69 4.27 3.07
N GLN A 282 -8.54 5.12 2.48
CA GLN A 282 -9.99 4.93 2.56
C GLN A 282 -10.38 3.80 1.59
N GLY A 283 -10.81 2.66 2.13
CA GLY A 283 -11.25 1.50 1.35
C GLY A 283 -12.77 1.27 1.37
N GLU A 284 -13.53 1.98 2.20
CA GLU A 284 -14.96 1.73 2.38
C GLU A 284 -15.82 2.78 1.68
N LEU A 285 -16.77 2.31 0.87
CA LEU A 285 -17.67 3.15 0.10
C LEU A 285 -19.11 2.64 0.14
N TYR A 286 -20.04 3.56 -0.09
CA TYR A 286 -21.48 3.29 -0.07
C TYR A 286 -22.16 3.90 -1.28
N PHE A 287 -23.15 3.19 -1.84
CA PHE A 287 -24.01 3.71 -2.90
C PHE A 287 -25.43 3.15 -2.80
N PRO A 288 -26.45 3.84 -3.35
CA PRO A 288 -27.84 3.37 -3.27
C PRO A 288 -28.05 2.11 -4.11
N LEU A 289 -28.77 1.13 -3.56
CA LEU A 289 -29.25 -0.03 -4.31
C LEU A 289 -30.58 0.30 -5.01
N GLY A 290 -30.68 -0.08 -6.28
CA GLY A 290 -31.93 -0.12 -7.04
C GLY A 290 -32.91 -1.17 -6.49
N ARG A 291 -34.19 -1.02 -6.84
CA ARG A 291 -35.27 -1.92 -6.41
C ARG A 291 -35.58 -3.03 -7.40
N ALA A 292 -35.03 -2.95 -8.61
CA ALA A 292 -35.27 -3.94 -9.65
C ALA A 292 -34.47 -5.23 -9.36
N PRO A 293 -35.08 -6.42 -9.51
CA PRO A 293 -34.42 -7.68 -9.20
C PRO A 293 -33.29 -8.04 -10.19
N ASP A 294 -33.28 -7.42 -11.38
CA ASP A 294 -32.27 -7.61 -12.42
C ASP A 294 -31.28 -6.43 -12.52
N GLU A 295 -31.27 -5.56 -11.51
CA GLU A 295 -30.31 -4.47 -11.38
C GLU A 295 -28.90 -5.06 -11.21
N SER A 296 -27.90 -4.47 -11.85
CA SER A 296 -26.50 -4.85 -11.67
C SER A 296 -25.63 -3.60 -11.56
N TYR A 297 -24.47 -3.74 -10.95
CA TYR A 297 -23.56 -2.63 -10.70
C TYR A 297 -22.16 -3.00 -11.13
N THR A 298 -21.47 -2.08 -11.79
CA THR A 298 -20.06 -2.23 -12.13
C THR A 298 -19.28 -1.17 -11.37
N LEU A 299 -18.42 -1.60 -10.45
CA LEU A 299 -17.41 -0.75 -9.80
C LEU A 299 -16.14 -0.80 -10.64
N THR A 300 -15.64 0.36 -11.03
CA THR A 300 -14.38 0.49 -11.76
C THR A 300 -13.41 1.35 -10.97
N ILE A 301 -12.19 0.87 -10.81
CA ILE A 301 -11.05 1.59 -10.23
C ILE A 301 -10.06 1.83 -11.37
N PRO A 302 -10.05 3.02 -12.00
CA PRO A 302 -9.17 3.27 -13.14
C PRO A 302 -7.69 3.36 -12.75
N GLU A 303 -7.41 3.86 -11.56
CA GLU A 303 -6.06 3.99 -11.00
C GLU A 303 -6.12 4.03 -9.46
N ILE A 304 -4.98 3.78 -8.83
CA ILE A 304 -4.79 3.95 -7.39
C ILE A 304 -3.51 4.76 -7.12
N ASN A 305 -3.44 5.39 -5.95
CA ASN A 305 -2.23 6.05 -5.47
C ASN A 305 -1.51 5.18 -4.45
N VAL A 306 -0.19 5.02 -4.62
CA VAL A 306 0.68 4.28 -3.71
C VAL A 306 1.91 5.11 -3.33
N GLU A 307 2.39 4.95 -2.10
CA GLU A 307 3.61 5.59 -1.60
C GLU A 307 4.65 4.50 -1.34
N TYR A 308 5.84 4.63 -1.93
CA TYR A 308 6.96 3.72 -1.64
C TYR A 308 7.77 4.21 -0.44
N GLN A 309 8.40 3.25 0.26
CA GLN A 309 9.34 3.54 1.33
C GLN A 309 10.76 3.62 0.76
N ASP A 310 11.09 4.73 0.12
CA ASP A 310 12.43 4.99 -0.41
C ASP A 310 12.90 6.42 -0.11
N GLU A 311 14.21 6.61 -0.06
CA GLU A 311 14.85 7.88 0.24
C GLU A 311 16.13 8.11 -0.57
N VAL A 312 16.39 9.36 -0.96
CA VAL A 312 17.61 9.74 -1.66
C VAL A 312 18.02 11.16 -1.28
N LYS A 313 19.34 11.39 -1.24
CA LYS A 313 19.91 12.73 -1.00
C LYS A 313 20.49 13.28 -2.29
N VAL A 314 20.02 14.46 -2.69
CA VAL A 314 20.46 15.11 -3.93
C VAL A 314 20.99 16.49 -3.62
N LYS A 315 22.25 16.75 -3.98
CA LYS A 315 22.87 18.07 -3.79
C LYS A 315 22.62 18.93 -5.02
N VAL A 316 22.07 20.12 -4.84
CA VAL A 316 21.81 21.11 -5.88
C VAL A 316 22.48 22.45 -5.56
N PRO A 317 22.84 23.28 -6.56
CA PRO A 317 23.30 24.64 -6.31
C PRO A 317 22.23 25.48 -5.61
N ALA A 318 22.64 26.38 -4.71
CA ALA A 318 21.73 27.34 -4.05
C ALA A 318 21.69 28.71 -4.77
N GLU A 319 22.29 28.78 -5.97
CA GLU A 319 22.23 29.93 -6.87
C GLU A 319 21.47 29.56 -8.14
N THR A 320 20.81 30.54 -8.77
CA THR A 320 19.99 30.32 -9.97
C THR A 320 20.81 29.68 -11.08
N THR A 321 20.33 28.53 -11.56
CA THR A 321 20.98 27.72 -12.60
C THR A 321 19.91 27.18 -13.55
N ASN A 322 19.87 27.69 -14.78
CA ASN A 322 18.79 27.42 -15.74
C ASN A 322 18.88 26.06 -16.46
N ASN A 323 20.04 25.42 -16.49
CA ASN A 323 20.27 24.16 -17.23
C ASN A 323 21.06 23.18 -16.34
N LEU A 324 20.48 22.79 -15.20
CA LEU A 324 21.13 21.87 -14.28
C LEU A 324 21.10 20.44 -14.82
N ASN A 325 19.93 19.97 -15.26
CA ASN A 325 19.69 18.63 -15.83
C ASN A 325 20.30 17.48 -15.01
N GLN A 326 20.27 17.61 -13.68
CA GLN A 326 20.80 16.60 -12.78
C GLN A 326 19.74 15.52 -12.54
N THR A 327 20.04 14.29 -12.93
CA THR A 327 19.10 13.16 -12.77
C THR A 327 19.49 12.32 -11.57
N PHE A 328 18.48 11.81 -10.86
CA PHE A 328 18.61 10.81 -9.82
C PHE A 328 17.48 9.78 -9.98
N GLU A 329 17.56 8.67 -9.25
CA GLU A 329 16.54 7.63 -9.24
C GLU A 329 15.95 7.52 -7.83
N ILE A 330 14.62 7.31 -7.75
CA ILE A 330 13.92 7.02 -6.50
C ILE A 330 12.78 6.03 -6.78
N ALA A 331 12.70 4.96 -5.99
CA ALA A 331 11.80 3.83 -6.15
C ALA A 331 11.81 3.21 -7.56
N GLY A 332 12.98 3.24 -8.23
CA GLY A 332 13.14 2.77 -9.61
C GLY A 332 12.66 3.74 -10.70
N TYR A 333 12.24 4.96 -10.34
CA TYR A 333 11.82 5.99 -11.28
C TYR A 333 12.88 7.08 -11.42
N PRO A 334 13.23 7.49 -12.67
CA PRO A 334 14.13 8.60 -12.88
C PRO A 334 13.42 9.93 -12.61
N VAL A 335 14.11 10.86 -11.96
CA VAL A 335 13.69 12.24 -11.79
C VAL A 335 14.82 13.17 -12.20
N THR A 336 14.51 14.16 -13.02
CA THR A 336 15.48 15.15 -13.48
C THR A 336 15.21 16.51 -12.83
N ILE A 337 16.18 17.04 -12.10
CA ILE A 337 16.18 18.43 -11.66
C ILE A 337 16.66 19.27 -12.85
N THR A 338 15.71 19.91 -13.53
CA THR A 338 15.96 20.64 -14.78
C THR A 338 16.65 21.96 -14.51
N ARG A 339 16.19 22.70 -13.49
CA ARG A 339 16.75 23.99 -13.08
C ARG A 339 16.48 24.31 -11.61
N VAL A 340 17.23 25.27 -11.09
CA VAL A 340 16.99 25.87 -9.78
C VAL A 340 16.92 27.40 -9.90
N GLU A 341 16.07 28.04 -9.11
CA GLU A 341 15.84 29.48 -9.14
C GLU A 341 15.80 30.02 -7.71
N LYS A 342 16.76 30.90 -7.38
CA LYS A 342 16.78 31.59 -6.10
C LYS A 342 15.80 32.76 -6.14
N THR A 343 14.66 32.62 -5.48
CA THR A 343 13.59 33.63 -5.47
C THR A 343 13.76 34.64 -4.33
N SER A 344 14.50 34.27 -3.29
CA SER A 344 14.83 35.14 -2.15
C SER A 344 16.17 34.71 -1.51
N PRO A 345 16.71 35.47 -0.54
CA PRO A 345 17.89 35.03 0.21
C PRO A 345 17.73 33.69 0.95
N THR A 346 16.49 33.25 1.20
CA THR A 346 16.17 32.04 1.98
C THR A 346 15.29 31.04 1.24
N THR A 347 14.97 31.28 -0.03
CA THR A 347 14.04 30.44 -0.81
C THR A 347 14.65 30.05 -2.15
N LEU A 348 14.61 28.75 -2.44
CA LEU A 348 15.04 28.16 -3.70
C LEU A 348 13.89 27.36 -4.31
N ARG A 349 13.55 27.65 -5.56
CA ARG A 349 12.67 26.79 -6.36
C ARG A 349 13.49 25.72 -7.07
N VAL A 350 13.11 24.46 -6.90
CA VAL A 350 13.75 23.32 -7.54
C VAL A 350 12.76 22.74 -8.55
N TYR A 351 13.04 22.90 -9.84
CA TYR A 351 12.16 22.46 -10.93
C TYR A 351 12.50 21.04 -11.32
N THR A 352 11.47 20.23 -11.52
CA THR A 352 11.57 18.78 -11.67
C THR A 352 10.85 18.31 -12.92
N ASP A 353 11.41 17.28 -13.54
CA ASP A 353 10.76 16.47 -14.56
C ASP A 353 10.73 15.03 -14.03
N PHE A 354 9.51 14.53 -13.85
CA PHE A 354 9.23 13.20 -13.32
C PHE A 354 9.15 12.14 -14.42
N HIS A 355 9.28 12.53 -15.69
CA HIS A 355 9.07 11.67 -16.85
C HIS A 355 7.70 10.97 -16.79
N TYR A 356 6.68 11.69 -16.32
CA TYR A 356 5.34 11.15 -16.13
C TYR A 356 4.73 10.72 -17.47
N ASP A 357 4.28 9.47 -17.55
CA ASP A 357 3.68 8.90 -18.76
C ASP A 357 2.26 8.43 -18.48
N LYS A 358 1.27 9.09 -19.09
CA LYS A 358 -0.17 8.74 -18.98
C LYS A 358 -0.52 7.32 -19.45
N GLN A 359 0.31 6.72 -20.30
CA GLN A 359 0.06 5.42 -20.90
C GLN A 359 0.84 4.29 -20.21
N ALA A 360 1.83 4.61 -19.37
CA ALA A 360 2.59 3.61 -18.65
C ALA A 360 1.72 2.91 -17.58
N PRO A 361 1.97 1.64 -17.23
CA PRO A 361 1.28 0.95 -16.13
C PRO A 361 1.41 1.66 -14.78
N SER A 362 2.50 2.42 -14.60
CA SER A 362 2.75 3.24 -13.42
C SER A 362 3.52 4.50 -13.78
N SER A 363 3.40 5.54 -12.95
CA SER A 363 4.21 6.76 -13.08
C SER A 363 4.42 7.43 -11.73
N LEU A 364 5.64 7.83 -11.44
CA LEU A 364 5.93 8.73 -10.34
C LEU A 364 5.36 10.11 -10.67
N TYR A 365 4.69 10.75 -9.72
CA TYR A 365 4.16 12.09 -9.92
C TYR A 365 4.49 13.04 -8.76
N MET A 366 4.80 12.52 -7.57
CA MET A 366 5.14 13.36 -6.43
C MET A 366 6.25 12.72 -5.58
N ILE A 367 7.02 13.57 -4.90
CA ILE A 367 8.00 13.19 -3.88
C ILE A 367 7.83 14.13 -2.69
N GLY A 368 8.11 13.64 -1.49
CA GLY A 368 8.38 14.48 -0.32
C GLY A 368 9.81 15.01 -0.34
N ALA A 369 10.02 16.22 0.19
CA ALA A 369 11.35 16.75 0.48
C ALA A 369 11.34 17.48 1.82
N GLU A 370 12.25 17.15 2.74
CA GLU A 370 12.27 17.72 4.10
C GLU A 370 12.46 19.25 4.10
N GLU A 371 13.19 19.77 3.11
CA GLU A 371 13.46 21.19 2.96
C GLU A 371 12.29 21.98 2.36
N SER A 372 11.27 21.28 1.85
CA SER A 372 10.17 21.89 1.12
C SER A 372 8.92 22.05 1.98
N GLY A 373 8.36 23.27 1.96
CA GLY A 373 7.07 23.56 2.57
C GLY A 373 5.91 23.61 1.56
N MET A 374 6.21 23.57 0.26
CA MET A 374 5.21 23.74 -0.81
C MET A 374 5.70 23.11 -2.12
N ALA A 375 4.78 22.48 -2.85
CA ALA A 375 4.97 22.05 -4.22
C ALA A 375 3.99 22.76 -5.16
N ARG A 376 4.46 23.10 -6.37
CA ARG A 376 3.59 23.45 -7.50
C ARG A 376 3.34 22.20 -8.31
N LEU A 377 2.08 21.92 -8.61
CA LEU A 377 1.67 20.77 -9.40
C LEU A 377 1.22 21.20 -10.80
N LYS A 378 1.47 20.37 -11.81
CA LYS A 378 0.96 20.58 -13.16
C LYS A 378 -0.52 20.19 -13.24
N GLU A 379 -1.30 21.05 -13.88
CA GLU A 379 -2.73 20.80 -14.12
C GLU A 379 -2.93 19.57 -15.01
N GLY A 380 -3.94 18.75 -14.70
CA GLY A 380 -4.31 17.57 -15.49
C GLY A 380 -3.38 16.35 -15.36
N THR A 381 -2.30 16.43 -14.58
CA THR A 381 -1.38 15.31 -14.28
C THR A 381 -1.04 15.22 -12.79
N GLY A 382 -1.18 16.31 -12.03
CA GLY A 382 -0.83 16.32 -10.62
C GLY A 382 0.67 16.18 -10.36
N GLU A 383 1.51 16.10 -11.40
CA GLU A 383 2.96 15.92 -11.22
C GLU A 383 3.61 17.18 -10.64
N VAL A 384 4.61 17.02 -9.79
CA VAL A 384 5.35 18.14 -9.22
C VAL A 384 6.16 18.84 -10.31
N GLU A 385 5.83 20.10 -10.56
CA GLU A 385 6.56 20.99 -11.47
C GLU A 385 7.79 21.58 -10.79
N TYR A 386 7.60 22.08 -9.56
CA TYR A 386 8.69 22.53 -8.71
C TYR A 386 8.35 22.43 -7.22
N LEU A 387 9.41 22.32 -6.42
CA LEU A 387 9.37 22.42 -4.96
C LEU A 387 9.90 23.80 -4.54
N GLU A 388 9.26 24.44 -3.56
CA GLU A 388 9.84 25.59 -2.85
C GLU A 388 10.53 25.10 -1.59
N CYS A 389 11.86 25.28 -1.57
CA CYS A 389 12.73 24.81 -0.52
C CYS A 389 13.33 25.98 0.28
N THR A 390 13.51 25.77 1.58
CA THR A 390 14.20 26.72 2.45
C THR A 390 15.71 26.51 2.38
N ILE A 391 16.46 27.60 2.25
CA ILE A 391 17.94 27.60 2.25
C ILE A 391 18.49 28.59 3.27
N GLU A 392 19.64 28.28 3.86
CA GLU A 392 20.34 29.23 4.74
C GLU A 392 20.99 30.36 3.93
N PRO A 393 20.93 31.64 4.38
CA PRO A 393 21.54 32.76 3.69
C PRO A 393 23.04 32.53 3.41
N GLY A 394 23.45 32.75 2.15
CA GLY A 394 24.84 32.58 1.72
C GLY A 394 25.27 31.12 1.48
N SER A 395 24.38 30.15 1.63
CA SER A 395 24.64 28.76 1.24
C SER A 395 25.00 28.66 -0.24
N LYS A 396 25.99 27.83 -0.55
CA LYS A 396 26.37 27.54 -1.95
C LYS A 396 25.58 26.38 -2.56
N HIS A 397 25.08 25.49 -1.70
CA HIS A 397 24.34 24.30 -2.11
C HIS A 397 23.23 24.01 -1.12
N LEU A 398 22.17 23.37 -1.61
CA LEU A 398 21.14 22.72 -0.83
C LEU A 398 21.31 21.19 -0.99
N THR A 399 21.19 20.44 0.10
CA THR A 399 21.05 18.98 0.04
C THR A 399 19.58 18.68 0.25
N LEU A 400 18.90 18.23 -0.80
CA LEU A 400 17.51 17.81 -0.75
C LEU A 400 17.43 16.40 -0.16
N HIS A 401 16.66 16.24 0.92
CA HIS A 401 16.32 14.95 1.50
C HIS A 401 14.97 14.51 0.96
N ILE A 402 15.02 13.74 -0.13
CA ILE A 402 13.85 13.31 -0.87
C ILE A 402 13.37 11.98 -0.30
N ASN A 403 12.08 11.86 -0.02
CA ASN A 403 11.46 10.67 0.56
C ASN A 403 10.04 10.47 0.05
N ARG A 404 9.44 9.33 0.37
CA ARG A 404 8.01 9.03 0.14
C ARG A 404 7.56 9.36 -1.30
N PRO A 405 8.16 8.72 -2.31
CA PRO A 405 7.72 8.86 -3.69
C PRO A 405 6.28 8.31 -3.85
N ASP A 406 5.42 9.16 -4.37
CA ASP A 406 4.02 8.86 -4.68
C ASP A 406 3.88 8.51 -6.16
N VAL A 407 3.30 7.34 -6.41
CA VAL A 407 3.20 6.69 -7.71
C VAL A 407 1.73 6.38 -8.00
N VAL A 408 1.28 6.75 -9.19
CA VAL A 408 0.01 6.27 -9.71
C VAL A 408 0.21 4.89 -10.32
N LEU A 409 -0.63 3.92 -9.93
CA LEU A 409 -0.72 2.61 -10.58
C LEU A 409 -2.03 2.55 -11.37
N ARG A 410 -1.93 2.28 -12.68
CA ARG A 410 -3.09 2.27 -13.58
C ARG A 410 -3.73 0.88 -13.64
N GLY A 411 -5.05 0.87 -13.58
CA GLY A 411 -5.92 -0.28 -13.76
C GLY A 411 -6.37 -0.44 -15.22
N PRO A 412 -7.66 -0.73 -15.49
CA PRO A 412 -8.79 -0.68 -14.55
C PRO A 412 -8.99 -2.00 -13.78
N TRP A 413 -9.18 -1.93 -12.46
CA TRP A 413 -9.79 -3.03 -11.71
C TRP A 413 -11.31 -2.92 -11.81
N VAL A 414 -11.98 -3.99 -12.25
CA VAL A 414 -13.42 -3.99 -12.53
C VAL A 414 -14.10 -5.09 -11.72
N PHE A 415 -15.22 -4.74 -11.08
CA PHE A 415 -16.01 -5.65 -10.26
C PHE A 415 -17.48 -5.55 -10.67
N ASP A 416 -18.07 -6.68 -11.05
CA ASP A 416 -19.47 -6.78 -11.43
C ASP A 416 -20.30 -7.40 -10.31
N PHE A 417 -21.21 -6.60 -9.75
CA PHE A 417 -22.09 -6.99 -8.66
C PHE A 417 -23.52 -7.20 -9.13
N GLN A 418 -24.11 -8.29 -8.64
CA GLN A 418 -25.53 -8.59 -8.67
C GLN A 418 -26.17 -8.20 -7.33
N PRO A 419 -27.51 -8.07 -7.25
CA PRO A 419 -28.18 -7.72 -6.00
C PRO A 419 -27.93 -8.76 -4.89
N SER A 420 -27.73 -10.02 -5.26
CA SER A 420 -27.40 -11.11 -4.35
C SER A 420 -26.03 -10.96 -3.69
N ASN A 421 -25.13 -10.12 -4.20
CA ASN A 421 -23.86 -9.82 -3.53
C ASN A 421 -24.05 -8.94 -2.29
N PHE A 422 -25.21 -8.29 -2.13
CA PHE A 422 -25.53 -7.40 -1.02
C PHE A 422 -26.66 -7.98 -0.14
N SER A 423 -26.69 -9.29 0.06
CA SER A 423 -27.67 -9.93 0.96
C SER A 423 -27.36 -9.64 2.43
N ASP A 424 -28.42 -9.58 3.25
CA ASP A 424 -28.35 -9.21 4.67
C ASP A 424 -27.67 -10.25 5.57
#